data_AF-A0A150PUR1-F1
#
_entry.id   AF-A0A150PUR1-F1
#
_cell.length_a   1.000
_cell.length_b   1.000
_cell.length_c   1.000
_cell.angle_alpha   90.00
_cell.angle_beta   90.00
_cell.angle_gamma   90.00
#
_symmetry.space_group_name_H-M   'P 1'
#
loop_
_entity.id
_entity.type
_entity.pdbx_description
1 polymer ?
#
loop_
_entity_poly.entity_id
_entity_poly.type
_entity_poly.pdbx_seq_one_letter_code
_entity_poly.pdbx_strand_id
1 'polypeptide(L)'
;MTLTITVSGCPAGEHSAHIHENKSCEENGDAAGAHWIPNGEGLGSFTCDDAGQGTHTVKRGTDVWTVGGDPATDVTKYSIVVHAAADPNAGGRIGCGLIELE
;
A
#
# COMPACT_ATOMS: atom_id res chain seq x y z
N MET A 1 -8.50 -5.41 12.02
CA MET A 1 -7.07 -5.24 11.74
C MET A 1 -6.77 -3.78 11.43
N THR A 2 -5.58 -3.31 11.83
CA THR A 2 -5.10 -1.95 11.55
C THR A 2 -3.82 -2.05 10.73
N LEU A 3 -3.76 -1.33 9.62
CA LEU A 3 -2.57 -1.12 8.81
C LEU A 3 -2.12 0.33 8.99
N THR A 4 -0.87 0.54 9.38
CA THR A 4 -0.25 1.87 9.42
C THR A 4 0.83 1.94 8.35
N ILE A 5 0.69 2.88 7.43
CA ILE A 5 1.68 3.19 6.40
C ILE A 5 2.44 4.43 6.88
N THR A 6 3.75 4.32 7.02
CA THR A 6 4.63 5.46 7.31
C THR A 6 5.59 5.62 6.16
N VAL A 7 5.66 6.82 5.60
CA VAL A 7 6.54 7.15 4.47
C VAL A 7 7.42 8.34 4.80
N SER A 8 8.62 8.30 4.21
CA SER A 8 9.63 9.36 4.27
C SER A 8 10.21 9.59 2.89
N GLY A 9 10.49 10.86 2.55
CA GLY A 9 11.06 11.25 1.25
C GLY A 9 10.05 11.29 0.10
N CYS A 10 8.74 11.27 0.37
CA CYS A 10 7.73 11.52 -0.66
C CYS A 10 7.66 13.02 -1.02
N PRO A 11 7.33 13.38 -2.27
CA PRO A 11 7.04 14.77 -2.63
C PRO A 11 5.90 15.33 -1.75
N ALA A 12 5.96 16.60 -1.37
CA ALA A 12 4.86 17.25 -0.64
C ALA A 12 3.56 17.19 -1.46
N GLY A 13 2.44 16.89 -0.81
CA GLY A 13 1.13 16.77 -1.47
C GLY A 13 0.40 15.45 -1.19
N GLU A 14 -0.69 15.20 -1.91
CA GLU A 14 -1.53 14.01 -1.73
C GLU A 14 -1.07 12.83 -2.62
N HIS A 15 -1.04 11.65 -2.00
CA HIS A 15 -0.63 10.39 -2.61
C HIS A 15 -1.65 9.30 -2.26
N SER A 16 -1.82 8.29 -3.12
CA SER A 16 -2.55 7.07 -2.76
C SER A 16 -1.61 5.90 -2.51
N ALA A 17 -2.13 4.86 -1.87
CA ALA A 17 -1.45 3.58 -1.74
C ALA A 17 -2.41 2.44 -2.03
N HIS A 18 -1.87 1.34 -2.57
CA HIS A 18 -2.63 0.13 -2.89
C HIS A 18 -1.86 -1.11 -2.45
N ILE A 19 -2.59 -2.19 -2.16
CA ILE A 19 -1.98 -3.52 -2.05
C ILE A 19 -1.94 -4.16 -3.45
N HIS A 20 -0.78 -4.68 -3.83
CA HIS A 20 -0.52 -5.27 -5.13
C HIS A 20 -0.33 -6.79 -5.05
N GLU A 21 -0.69 -7.49 -6.12
CA GLU A 21 -0.90 -8.93 -6.15
C GLU A 21 0.37 -9.78 -5.98
N ASN A 22 1.55 -9.22 -6.19
CA ASN A 22 2.82 -9.90 -5.97
C ASN A 22 3.57 -9.33 -4.76
N LYS A 23 4.20 -10.22 -4.00
CA LYS A 23 5.18 -9.87 -2.96
C LYS A 23 6.54 -9.52 -3.58
N SER A 24 6.63 -8.39 -4.27
CA SER A 24 7.89 -7.88 -4.83
C SER A 24 7.90 -6.37 -4.92
N CYS A 25 9.04 -5.77 -4.60
CA CYS A 25 9.33 -4.35 -4.85
C CYS A 25 10.44 -4.17 -5.88
N GLU A 26 10.80 -5.23 -6.61
CA GLU A 26 11.78 -5.15 -7.69
C GLU A 26 11.26 -4.29 -8.85
N GLU A 27 12.15 -3.96 -9.78
CA GLU A 27 11.79 -3.17 -10.98
C GLU A 27 11.12 -1.84 -10.62
N ASN A 28 11.61 -1.17 -9.57
CA ASN A 28 11.02 0.08 -9.03
C ASN A 28 9.54 -0.07 -8.67
N GLY A 29 9.14 -1.23 -8.18
CA GLY A 29 7.79 -1.56 -7.79
C GLY A 29 6.95 -2.16 -8.91
N ASP A 30 7.40 -2.20 -10.18
CA ASP A 30 6.61 -2.79 -11.26
C ASP A 30 6.38 -4.30 -11.08
N ALA A 31 7.37 -5.00 -10.52
CA ALA A 31 7.26 -6.43 -10.21
C ALA A 31 6.16 -6.76 -9.18
N ALA A 32 5.63 -5.77 -8.46
CA ALA A 32 4.46 -5.92 -7.59
C ALA A 32 3.20 -6.35 -8.36
N GLY A 33 3.17 -6.15 -9.69
CA GLY A 33 2.04 -6.57 -10.53
C GLY A 33 0.86 -5.59 -10.46
N ALA A 34 -0.34 -6.10 -10.73
CA ALA A 34 -1.59 -5.34 -10.65
C ALA A 34 -2.08 -5.17 -9.20
N HIS A 35 -3.17 -4.43 -9.02
CA HIS A 35 -3.84 -4.32 -7.72
C HIS A 35 -4.37 -5.69 -7.29
N TRP A 36 -4.22 -6.03 -6.01
CA TRP A 36 -4.91 -7.17 -5.42
C TRP A 36 -6.38 -6.81 -5.21
N ILE A 37 -7.30 -7.41 -5.97
CA ILE A 37 -8.74 -7.11 -5.94
C ILE A 37 -9.51 -8.38 -5.54
N PRO A 38 -10.61 -8.28 -4.75
CA PRO A 38 -11.28 -7.08 -4.26
C PRO A 38 -10.89 -6.68 -2.82
N ASN A 39 -9.76 -7.19 -2.34
CA ASN A 39 -9.41 -7.03 -0.93
C ASN A 39 -8.30 -6.00 -0.72
N GLY A 40 -7.55 -5.61 -1.75
CA GLY A 40 -6.40 -4.71 -1.66
C GLY A 40 -6.70 -3.23 -1.93
N GLU A 41 -7.92 -2.91 -2.38
CA GLU A 41 -8.35 -1.54 -2.63
C GLU A 41 -8.80 -0.76 -1.38
N GLY A 42 -8.97 0.55 -1.58
CA GLY A 42 -9.62 1.44 -0.61
C GLY A 42 -8.74 1.81 0.58
N LEU A 43 -7.41 1.72 0.45
CA LEU A 43 -6.54 2.34 1.46
C LEU A 43 -6.78 3.85 1.51
N GLY A 44 -7.11 4.47 0.37
CA GLY A 44 -7.38 5.91 0.27
C GLY A 44 -6.08 6.71 0.15
N SER A 45 -6.25 8.03 0.10
CA SER A 45 -5.12 8.96 -0.03
C SER A 45 -4.66 9.52 1.31
N PHE A 46 -3.40 9.94 1.34
CA PHE A 46 -2.76 10.58 2.48
C PHE A 46 -1.85 11.70 2.00
N THR A 47 -1.53 12.63 2.90
CA THR A 47 -0.69 13.79 2.59
C THR A 47 0.72 13.59 3.11
N CYS A 48 1.71 13.88 2.27
CA CYS A 48 3.08 14.11 2.69
C CYS A 48 3.31 15.61 2.93
N ASP A 49 3.95 15.93 4.06
CA ASP A 49 4.31 17.30 4.40
C ASP A 49 5.52 17.81 3.61
N ASP A 50 5.90 19.08 3.82
CA ASP A 50 7.04 19.71 3.15
C ASP A 50 8.40 19.10 3.53
N ALA A 51 8.47 18.31 4.62
CA ALA A 51 9.65 17.54 4.99
C ALA A 51 9.67 16.14 4.32
N GLY A 52 8.64 15.83 3.53
CA GLY A 52 8.48 14.56 2.84
C GLY A 52 8.02 13.43 3.76
N GLN A 53 7.34 13.75 4.86
CA GLN A 53 6.86 12.78 5.83
C GLN A 53 5.34 12.60 5.69
N GLY A 54 4.87 11.35 5.73
CA GLY A 54 3.45 11.02 5.69
C GLY A 54 3.12 9.82 6.57
N THR A 55 1.91 9.81 7.14
CA THR A 55 1.39 8.65 7.87
C THR A 55 -0.07 8.45 7.52
N HIS A 56 -0.44 7.21 7.25
CA HIS A 56 -1.81 6.82 6.95
C HIS A 56 -2.21 5.59 7.76
N THR A 57 -3.46 5.54 8.21
CA THR A 57 -3.97 4.41 8.99
C THR A 57 -5.29 3.92 8.43
N VAL A 58 -5.32 2.63 8.08
CA VAL A 58 -6.48 1.97 7.50
C VAL A 58 -6.95 0.88 8.45
N LYS A 59 -8.26 0.80 8.68
CA LYS A 59 -8.89 -0.29 9.41
C LYS A 59 -9.69 -1.16 8.47
N ARG A 60 -9.56 -2.48 8.64
CA ARG A 60 -10.36 -3.50 7.93
C ARG A 60 -10.79 -4.61 8.88
N GLY A 61 -11.90 -5.24 8.55
CA GLY A 61 -12.37 -6.43 9.24
C GLY A 61 -11.44 -7.61 9.00
N THR A 62 -11.39 -8.54 9.95
CA THR A 62 -10.57 -9.76 9.84
C THR A 62 -11.17 -10.81 8.90
N ASP A 63 -12.40 -10.57 8.45
CA ASP A 63 -13.09 -11.25 7.36
C ASP A 63 -12.56 -10.83 5.98
N VAL A 64 -11.94 -9.64 5.87
CA VAL A 64 -11.32 -9.14 4.64
C VAL A 64 -9.82 -9.42 4.63
N TRP A 65 -9.15 -9.14 5.75
CA TRP A 65 -7.71 -9.32 5.87
C TRP A 65 -7.34 -10.21 7.05
N THR A 66 -6.45 -11.16 6.80
CA THR A 66 -5.79 -11.97 7.82
C THR A 66 -4.28 -11.79 7.74
N VAL A 67 -3.56 -12.21 8.78
CA VAL A 67 -2.08 -12.23 8.80
C VAL A 67 -1.67 -13.67 9.09
N GLY A 68 -1.12 -14.36 8.08
CA GLY A 68 -0.81 -15.78 8.18
C GLY A 68 -2.04 -16.70 8.21
N GLY A 69 -3.19 -16.21 7.74
CA GLY A 69 -4.47 -16.94 7.69
C GLY A 69 -4.75 -17.58 6.33
N ASP A 70 -6.00 -17.51 5.88
CA ASP A 70 -6.43 -18.04 4.59
C ASP A 70 -5.66 -17.33 3.45
N PRO A 71 -5.07 -18.04 2.48
CA PRO A 71 -4.32 -17.44 1.37
C PRO A 71 -5.07 -16.35 0.60
N ALA A 72 -6.39 -16.42 0.51
CA ALA A 72 -7.23 -15.45 -0.20
C ALA A 72 -7.45 -14.14 0.60
N THR A 73 -7.04 -14.09 1.87
CA THR A 73 -7.15 -12.92 2.75
C THR A 73 -5.83 -12.56 3.44
N ASP A 74 -4.79 -13.38 3.30
CA ASP A 74 -3.50 -13.23 3.98
C ASP A 74 -2.67 -12.11 3.35
N VAL A 75 -2.63 -10.96 4.02
CA VAL A 75 -1.94 -9.77 3.49
C VAL A 75 -0.42 -9.95 3.36
N THR A 76 0.17 -10.93 4.04
CA THR A 76 1.63 -11.19 3.98
C THR A 76 2.11 -11.73 2.63
N LYS A 77 1.18 -12.05 1.73
CA LYS A 77 1.43 -12.53 0.37
C LYS A 77 1.58 -11.41 -0.66
N TYR A 78 1.44 -10.16 -0.22
CA TYR A 78 1.35 -9.00 -1.09
C TYR A 78 2.36 -7.91 -0.73
N SER A 79 2.41 -6.87 -1.56
CA SER A 79 3.20 -5.65 -1.32
C SER A 79 2.29 -4.44 -1.29
N ILE A 80 2.74 -3.36 -0.65
CA ILE A 80 2.09 -2.05 -0.67
C ILE A 80 2.88 -1.15 -1.61
N VAL A 81 2.20 -0.50 -2.54
CA VAL A 81 2.79 0.50 -3.45
C VAL A 81 2.20 1.86 -3.13
N VAL A 82 3.08 2.87 -3.05
CA VAL A 82 2.72 4.29 -2.91
C VAL A 82 2.82 4.95 -4.27
N HIS A 83 1.81 5.74 -4.61
CA HIS A 83 1.66 6.37 -5.92
C HIS A 83 1.89 7.88 -5.86
N ALA A 84 2.23 8.47 -7.01
CA ALA A 84 2.63 9.88 -7.15
C ALA A 84 1.50 10.89 -6.94
N ALA A 85 0.24 10.46 -6.98
CA ALA A 85 -0.93 11.29 -6.85
C ALA A 85 -2.06 10.56 -6.12
N ALA A 86 -3.07 11.31 -5.69
CA ALA A 86 -4.31 10.77 -5.13
C ALA A 86 -5.17 10.03 -6.17
N ASP A 87 -6.07 9.18 -5.68
CA ASP A 87 -7.05 8.50 -6.51
C ASP A 87 -8.08 9.50 -7.09
N PRO A 88 -8.69 9.23 -8.27
CA PRO A 88 -8.61 8.00 -9.07
C PRO A 88 -7.44 7.96 -10.07
N ASN A 89 -6.61 9.01 -10.14
CA ASN A 89 -5.52 9.13 -11.10
C ASN A 89 -4.17 9.02 -10.40
N ALA A 90 -3.88 7.86 -9.80
CA ALA A 90 -2.75 7.65 -8.90
C ALA A 90 -1.37 7.94 -9.53
N GLY A 91 -1.22 7.79 -10.85
CA GLY A 91 0.04 8.03 -11.53
C GLY A 91 1.11 6.98 -11.21
N GLY A 92 2.39 7.37 -11.32
CA GLY A 92 3.52 6.46 -11.19
C GLY A 92 3.71 5.89 -9.79
N ARG A 93 4.47 4.79 -9.69
CA ARG A 93 4.88 4.17 -8.41
C ARG A 93 6.09 4.91 -7.86
N ILE A 94 5.99 5.44 -6.64
CA ILE A 94 7.04 6.26 -6.00
C ILE A 94 7.58 5.65 -4.70
N GLY A 95 6.99 4.55 -4.23
CA GLY A 95 7.46 3.79 -3.09
C GLY A 95 6.85 2.39 -3.07
N CYS A 96 7.53 1.44 -2.44
CA CYS A 96 7.04 0.08 -2.27
C CYS A 96 7.53 -0.50 -0.93
N GLY A 97 6.68 -1.29 -0.28
CA GLY A 97 7.00 -2.02 0.95
C GLY A 97 6.41 -3.43 0.94
N LEU A 98 7.18 -4.41 1.40
CA LEU A 98 6.69 -5.78 1.59
C LEU A 98 5.92 -5.87 2.91
N ILE A 99 4.85 -6.67 2.93
CA ILE A 99 4.10 -6.95 4.15
C ILE A 99 4.73 -8.18 4.82
N GLU A 100 5.36 -7.98 5.97
CA GLU A 100 6.06 -9.02 6.73
C GLU A 100 5.54 -9.14 8.16
N LEU A 101 5.81 -10.29 8.78
CA LEU A 101 5.59 -10.52 10.20
C LEU A 101 6.86 -10.07 10.94
N GLU A 102 6.72 -9.16 11.91
CA GLU A 102 7.77 -8.83 12.88
C GLU A 102 7.83 -9.83 14.04
#